data_AF-A0A1M7Y1Y1-F1
#
_entry.id   AF-A0A1M7Y1Y1-F1
#
_cell.length_a   1.000
_cell.length_b   1.000
_cell.length_c   1.000
_cell.angle_alpha   90.00
_cell.angle_beta   90.00
_cell.angle_gamma   90.00
#
_symmetry.space_group_name_H-M   'P 1'
#
loop_
_entity.id
_entity.type
_entity.pdbx_description
1 polymer ?
#
loop_
_entity_poly.entity_id
_entity_poly.type
_entity_poly.pdbx_seq_one_letter_code
_entity_poly.pdbx_strand_id
1 'polypeptide(L)'
;MVYTVMQFIIMLLILFISGIFADRIFRLVAFCRKTSSIFTALIFSLFIFLIDIWGLFIFKDITHFPMLVDSFDCLQFTRRFIILSLLIGAVIGGISGLFGWILCRLRRDT
;
A
#
# COMPACT_ATOMS: atom_id res chain seq x y z
N MET A 1 11.33 12.59 -21.10
CA MET A 1 11.16 11.12 -21.15
C MET A 1 11.98 10.39 -20.10
N VAL A 2 13.30 10.60 -19.99
CA VAL A 2 14.09 9.89 -18.96
C VAL A 2 13.65 10.26 -17.54
N TYR A 3 13.37 11.54 -17.27
CA TYR A 3 12.90 12.00 -15.96
C TYR A 3 11.55 11.40 -15.54
N THR A 4 10.58 11.36 -16.46
CA THR A 4 9.26 10.78 -16.24
C THR A 4 9.33 9.27 -15.96
N VAL A 5 10.26 8.56 -16.63
CA VAL A 5 10.50 7.13 -16.40
C VAL A 5 11.10 6.89 -15.01
N MET A 6 12.05 7.74 -14.56
CA MET A 6 12.63 7.62 -13.22
C MET A 6 11.60 7.84 -12.11
N GLN A 7 10.73 8.85 -12.24
CA GLN A 7 9.65 9.12 -11.28
C GLN A 7 8.65 7.96 -11.22
N PHE A 8 8.31 7.37 -12.37
CA PHE A 8 7.46 6.19 -12.44
C PHE A 8 8.06 4.99 -11.68
N ILE A 9 9.36 4.73 -11.87
CA ILE A 9 10.07 3.65 -11.17
C ILE A 9 10.07 3.90 -9.65
N ILE A 10 10.31 5.13 -9.21
CA ILE A 10 10.29 5.50 -7.79
C ILE A 10 8.90 5.27 -7.19
N MET A 11 7.83 5.69 -7.87
CA MET A 11 6.46 5.47 -7.41
C MET A 11 6.14 3.98 -7.28
N LEU A 12 6.55 3.17 -8.25
CA LEU A 12 6.36 1.72 -8.25
C LEU A 12 7.13 1.05 -7.11
N LEU A 13 8.35 1.53 -6.83
CA LEU A 13 9.17 1.08 -5.71
C LEU A 13 8.50 1.40 -4.36
N ILE A 14 7.99 2.63 -4.17
CA ILE A 14 7.28 3.05 -2.96
C ILE A 14 6.07 2.14 -2.71
N LEU A 15 5.33 1.84 -3.77
CA LEU A 15 4.15 0.97 -3.71
C LEU A 15 4.52 -0.46 -3.27
N PHE A 16 5.56 -1.04 -3.88
CA PHE A 16 6.04 -2.37 -3.54
C PHE A 16 6.54 -2.43 -2.09
N ILE A 17 7.29 -1.42 -1.65
CA ILE A 17 7.77 -1.33 -0.27
C ILE A 17 6.59 -1.28 0.70
N SER A 18 5.57 -0.48 0.41
CA SER A 18 4.37 -0.36 1.24
C SER A 18 3.56 -1.66 1.29
N GLY A 19 3.40 -2.36 0.17
CA GLY A 19 2.70 -3.65 0.16
C GLY A 19 3.45 -4.78 0.87
N ILE A 20 4.79 -4.82 0.76
CA ILE A 20 5.61 -5.75 1.56
C ILE A 20 5.48 -5.42 3.05
N PHE A 21 5.47 -4.14 3.41
CA PHE A 21 5.28 -3.68 4.78
C PHE A 21 3.90 -4.10 5.34
N ALA A 22 2.84 -3.91 4.56
CA ALA A 22 1.49 -4.35 4.92
C ALA A 22 1.39 -5.86 5.13
N ASP A 23 2.02 -6.67 4.26
CA ASP A 23 2.06 -8.13 4.40
C ASP A 23 2.81 -8.58 5.67
N ARG A 24 3.88 -7.86 6.07
CA ARG A 24 4.57 -8.12 7.34
C ARG A 24 3.67 -7.84 8.55
N ILE A 25 2.92 -6.74 8.53
CA ILE A 25 1.95 -6.43 9.59
C ILE A 25 0.84 -7.47 9.63
N PHE A 26 0.27 -7.82 8.48
CA PHE A 26 -0.75 -8.87 8.36
C PHE A 26 -0.30 -10.17 9.04
N ARG A 27 0.95 -10.61 8.79
CA ARG A 27 1.52 -11.80 9.42
C ARG A 27 1.65 -11.67 10.93
N LEU A 28 2.09 -10.52 11.41
CA LEU A 28 2.29 -10.27 12.83
C LEU A 28 0.95 -10.32 13.58
N VAL A 29 -0.11 -9.77 12.99
CA VAL A 29 -1.45 -9.72 13.61
C VAL A 29 -2.21 -11.04 13.45
N ALA A 30 -2.12 -11.72 12.32
CA ALA A 30 -2.91 -12.92 12.07
C ALA A 30 -2.56 -14.09 13.01
N PHE A 31 -1.35 -14.13 13.60
CA PHE A 31 -0.82 -15.16 14.52
C PHE A 31 -0.96 -16.63 14.07
N CYS A 32 -1.49 -16.84 12.87
CA CYS A 32 -1.79 -18.11 12.28
C CYS A 32 -0.70 -18.39 11.25
N ARG A 33 -0.12 -19.61 11.23
CA ARG A 33 0.92 -20.03 10.28
C ARG A 33 0.36 -20.03 8.83
N LYS A 34 0.20 -18.86 8.23
CA LYS A 34 0.06 -18.67 6.79
C LYS A 34 1.44 -18.32 6.25
N THR A 35 1.95 -19.17 5.37
CA THR A 35 3.13 -18.88 4.56
C THR A 35 2.86 -17.59 3.79
N SER A 36 3.80 -16.64 3.86
CA SER A 36 3.64 -15.43 3.06
C SER A 36 3.81 -15.76 1.61
N SER A 37 2.87 -15.28 0.83
CA SER A 37 2.96 -15.41 -0.61
C SER A 37 3.36 -14.06 -1.18
N ILE A 38 4.21 -14.07 -2.21
CA ILE A 38 4.46 -12.87 -3.01
C ILE A 38 3.12 -12.30 -3.53
N PHE A 39 2.14 -13.17 -3.76
CA PHE A 39 0.78 -12.81 -4.13
C PHE A 39 0.05 -11.97 -3.07
N THR A 40 0.22 -12.21 -1.76
CA THR A 40 -0.47 -11.41 -0.73
C THR A 40 0.09 -9.99 -0.67
N ALA A 41 1.42 -9.84 -0.75
CA ALA A 41 2.05 -8.52 -0.84
C ALA A 41 1.65 -7.74 -2.10
N LEU A 42 1.55 -8.41 -3.26
CA LEU A 42 1.04 -7.81 -4.50
C LEU A 42 -0.40 -7.33 -4.38
N ILE A 43 -1.28 -8.15 -3.78
CA ILE A 43 -2.68 -7.77 -3.55
C ILE A 43 -2.75 -6.54 -2.65
N PHE A 44 -2.01 -6.52 -1.54
CA PHE A 44 -1.96 -5.34 -0.67
C PHE A 44 -1.41 -4.11 -1.39
N SER A 45 -0.36 -4.27 -2.20
CA SER A 45 0.18 -3.17 -3.01
C SER A 45 -0.88 -2.57 -3.92
N LEU A 46 -1.71 -3.42 -4.57
CA LEU A 46 -2.78 -2.99 -5.47
C LEU A 46 -3.89 -2.23 -4.73
N PHE A 47 -4.27 -2.67 -3.53
CA PHE A 47 -5.24 -1.95 -2.70
C PHE A 47 -4.72 -0.59 -2.23
N ILE A 48 -3.46 -0.56 -1.76
CA ILE A 48 -2.79 0.68 -1.33
C ILE A 48 -2.76 1.67 -2.51
N PHE A 49 -2.39 1.21 -3.70
CA PHE A 49 -2.40 2.02 -4.92
C PHE A 49 -3.77 2.63 -5.22
N LEU A 50 -4.83 1.82 -5.14
CA LEU A 50 -6.18 2.27 -5.45
C LEU A 50 -6.64 3.35 -4.49
N ILE A 51 -6.35 3.17 -3.19
CA ILE A 51 -6.69 4.14 -2.13
C ILE A 51 -5.84 5.41 -2.26
N ASP A 52 -4.55 5.27 -2.58
CA ASP A 52 -3.66 6.41 -2.81
C ASP A 52 -4.18 7.26 -3.98
N ILE A 53 -4.51 6.66 -5.13
CA ILE A 53 -5.08 7.40 -6.27
C ILE A 53 -6.40 8.07 -5.90
N TRP A 54 -7.29 7.35 -5.21
CA TRP A 54 -8.56 7.91 -4.75
C TRP A 54 -8.36 9.10 -3.80
N GLY A 55 -7.41 8.98 -2.87
CA GLY A 55 -7.04 10.06 -1.98
C GLY A 55 -6.53 11.27 -2.74
N LEU A 56 -5.67 11.07 -3.74
CA LEU A 56 -5.15 12.17 -4.55
C LEU A 56 -6.21 12.83 -5.42
N PHE A 57 -7.17 12.07 -5.91
CA PHE A 57 -8.34 12.60 -6.62
C PHE A 57 -9.17 13.48 -5.68
N ILE A 58 -9.50 13.02 -4.47
CA ILE A 58 -10.33 13.78 -3.53
C ILE A 58 -9.62 15.02 -2.99
N PHE A 59 -8.34 14.91 -2.61
CA PHE A 59 -7.62 16.00 -1.92
C PHE A 59 -6.99 17.02 -2.87
N LYS A 60 -6.66 16.63 -4.09
CA LYS A 60 -5.87 17.46 -5.01
C LYS A 60 -6.43 17.50 -6.44
N ASP A 61 -7.55 16.83 -6.71
CA ASP A 61 -8.22 16.77 -8.02
C ASP A 61 -7.26 16.34 -9.15
N ILE A 62 -6.31 15.46 -8.82
CA ILE A 62 -5.36 14.94 -9.79
C ILE A 62 -6.07 13.86 -10.61
N THR A 63 -6.47 14.23 -11.82
CA THR A 63 -7.21 13.36 -12.75
C THR A 63 -6.29 12.65 -13.75
N HIS A 64 -5.07 13.16 -13.94
CA HIS A 64 -4.16 12.72 -15.00
C HIS A 64 -2.74 12.44 -14.47
N PHE A 65 -2.12 11.41 -15.05
CA PHE A 65 -0.75 11.01 -14.76
C PHE A 65 0.31 12.12 -14.86
N PRO A 66 0.31 13.00 -15.89
CA PRO A 66 1.27 14.11 -15.95
C PRO A 66 1.16 15.09 -14.77
N MET A 67 -0.06 15.38 -14.32
CA MET A 67 -0.32 16.29 -13.20
C MET A 67 0.16 15.70 -11.85
N LEU A 68 0.15 14.35 -11.76
CA LEU A 68 0.72 13.61 -10.66
C LEU A 68 2.26 13.74 -10.63
N VAL A 69 2.91 13.58 -11.78
CA VAL A 69 4.38 13.68 -11.91
C VAL A 69 4.86 15.10 -11.60
N ASP A 70 4.16 16.13 -12.07
CA ASP A 70 4.46 17.53 -11.72
C ASP A 70 4.34 17.79 -10.22
N SER A 71 3.40 17.12 -9.54
CA SER A 71 3.28 17.22 -8.08
C SER A 71 4.42 16.51 -7.34
N PHE A 72 4.99 15.45 -7.90
CA PHE A 72 6.14 14.71 -7.34
C PHE A 72 7.48 15.44 -7.51
N ASP A 73 7.56 16.45 -8.36
CA ASP A 73 8.73 17.33 -8.47
C ASP A 73 8.96 18.13 -7.17
N CYS A 74 7.90 18.34 -6.39
CA CYS A 74 8.00 18.94 -5.07
C CYS A 74 8.39 17.90 -4.02
N LEU A 75 9.62 17.96 -3.51
CA LEU A 75 10.16 17.03 -2.50
C LEU A 75 9.25 16.84 -1.27
N GLN A 76 8.57 17.92 -0.87
CA GLN A 76 7.65 17.92 0.27
C GLN A 76 6.39 17.07 0.01
N PHE A 77 5.92 17.03 -1.23
CA PHE A 77 4.77 16.22 -1.62
C PHE A 77 5.13 14.74 -1.62
N THR A 78 6.27 14.38 -2.22
CA THR A 78 6.78 13.00 -2.28
C THR A 78 6.93 12.38 -0.90
N ARG A 79 7.47 13.12 0.06
CA ARG A 79 7.63 12.63 1.44
C ARG A 79 6.29 12.39 2.13
N ARG A 80 5.33 13.30 1.95
CA ARG A 80 3.97 13.15 2.50
C ARG A 80 3.24 11.95 1.87
N PHE A 81 3.41 11.76 0.58
CA PHE A 81 2.85 10.63 -0.15
C PHE A 81 3.39 9.28 0.35
N ILE A 82 4.71 9.17 0.55
CA ILE A 82 5.32 7.96 1.12
C ILE A 82 4.72 7.65 2.49
N ILE A 83 4.62 8.64 3.37
CA ILE A 83 4.06 8.46 4.72
C ILE A 83 2.59 8.03 4.64
N LEU A 84 1.80 8.65 3.76
CA LEU A 84 0.40 8.31 3.54
C LEU A 84 0.24 6.85 3.10
N SER A 85 0.99 6.46 2.07
CA SER A 85 0.95 5.10 1.51
C SER A 85 1.32 4.05 2.56
N LEU A 86 2.33 4.34 3.40
CA LEU A 86 2.78 3.46 4.47
C LEU A 86 1.74 3.35 5.60
N LEU A 87 1.07 4.47 5.94
CA LEU A 87 -0.01 4.50 6.91
C LEU A 87 -1.23 3.70 6.44
N ILE A 88 -1.61 3.85 5.17
CA ILE A 88 -2.67 3.06 4.53
C ILE A 88 -2.29 1.58 4.54
N GLY A 89 -1.06 1.24 4.18
CA GLY A 89 -0.54 -0.13 4.24
C GLY A 89 -0.62 -0.73 5.64
N ALA A 90 -0.30 0.05 6.68
CA ALA A 90 -0.41 -0.38 8.07
C ALA A 90 -1.87 -0.66 8.48
N VAL A 91 -2.80 0.22 8.10
CA VAL A 91 -4.23 0.06 8.40
C VAL A 91 -4.80 -1.18 7.70
N ILE A 92 -4.53 -1.35 6.40
CA ILE A 92 -5.02 -2.50 5.63
C ILE A 92 -4.41 -3.81 6.15
N GLY A 93 -3.10 -3.81 6.40
CA GLY A 93 -2.39 -4.96 6.97
C GLY A 93 -2.95 -5.35 8.35
N GLY A 94 -3.25 -4.35 9.19
CA GLY A 94 -3.86 -4.56 10.50
C GLY A 94 -5.28 -5.13 10.43
N ILE A 95 -6.15 -4.53 9.62
CA ILE A 95 -7.55 -4.97 9.45
C ILE A 95 -7.58 -6.40 8.89
N SER A 96 -6.87 -6.64 7.80
CA SER A 96 -6.81 -7.97 7.18
C SER A 96 -6.20 -9.00 8.13
N GLY A 97 -5.20 -8.61 8.93
CA GLY A 97 -4.59 -9.46 9.94
C GLY A 97 -5.57 -9.86 11.03
N LEU A 98 -6.38 -8.90 11.49
CA LEU A 98 -7.44 -9.14 12.47
C LEU A 98 -8.51 -10.09 11.93
N PHE A 99 -8.95 -9.92 10.69
CA PHE A 99 -9.84 -10.86 10.02
C PHE A 99 -9.22 -12.26 9.91
N GLY A 100 -7.93 -12.34 9.56
CA GLY A 100 -7.19 -13.60 9.52
C GLY A 100 -7.12 -14.29 10.87
N TRP A 101 -6.90 -13.52 11.95
CA TRP A 101 -6.90 -14.02 13.32
C TRP A 101 -8.28 -14.55 13.74
N ILE A 102 -9.35 -13.79 13.49
CA ILE A 102 -10.74 -14.20 13.81
C ILE A 102 -11.09 -15.49 13.06
N LEU A 103 -10.84 -15.57 11.76
CA LEU A 103 -11.11 -16.77 10.95
C LEU A 103 -10.33 -17.98 11.44
N CYS A 104 -9.07 -17.80 11.82
CA CYS A 104 -8.26 -18.86 12.39
C CYS A 104 -8.76 -19.34 13.76
N ARG A 105 -9.30 -18.42 14.57
CA ARG A 105 -9.93 -18.76 15.84
C ARG A 105 -11.23 -19.51 15.61
N LEU A 106 -12.09 -19.03 14.70
CA LEU A 106 -13.35 -19.68 14.33
C LEU A 106 -13.15 -21.11 13.85
N ARG A 107 -12.14 -21.35 12.99
CA ARG A 107 -11.82 -22.70 12.48
C ARG A 107 -11.29 -23.65 13.56
N ARG A 108 -10.75 -23.14 14.68
CA ARG A 108 -10.30 -23.99 15.79
C ARG A 108 -11.45 -24.49 16.64
N ASP A 109 -12.57 -23.77 16.65
CA ASP A 109 -13.75 -24.07 17.48
C ASP A 109 -14.79 -24.96 16.76
N THR A 110 -14.57 -25.26 15.47
CA THR A 110 -15.34 -26.24 14.66
C THR A 110 -14.53 -27.51 14.41
#